data_AF-A0A7S3S2Q6-F1
#
_entry.id   AF-A0A7S3S2Q6-F1
#
_cell.length_a   1.000
_cell.length_b   1.000
_cell.length_c   1.000
_cell.angle_alpha   90.00
_cell.angle_beta   90.00
_cell.angle_gamma   90.00
#
_symmetry.space_group_name_H-M   'P 1'
#
loop_
_entity.id
_entity.type
_entity.pdbx_description
1 polymer ?
#
loop_
_entity_poly.entity_id
_entity_poly.type
_entity_poly.pdbx_seq_one_letter_code
_entity_poly.pdbx_strand_id
1 'polypeptide(L)'
;EGKHYDGTQVDVFSIGVILFILVQGIFPFKEARTEEFFYGLILKGDFDTYWKKTHGENLSPEFKDLILSMFSYDPAKRPTIKEIRSHPWLSANKNFDFELTRNKLLQ
;
A
#
# COMPACT_ATOMS: atom_id res chain seq x y z
N GLU A 1 -7.87 -24.72 5.90
CA GLU A 1 -6.80 -25.40 5.14
C GLU A 1 -5.48 -24.70 5.41
N GLY A 2 -4.47 -25.43 5.86
CA GLY A 2 -3.16 -24.90 6.24
C GLY A 2 -2.31 -24.59 5.01
N LYS A 3 -2.48 -23.39 4.45
CA LYS A 3 -1.54 -22.85 3.45
C LYS A 3 -0.24 -22.45 4.17
N HIS A 4 0.90 -22.65 3.49
CA HIS A 4 2.22 -22.26 3.98
C HIS A 4 2.21 -20.76 4.35
N TYR A 5 2.51 -20.46 5.62
CA TYR A 5 2.48 -19.11 6.16
C TYR A 5 3.81 -18.43 5.86
N ASP A 6 3.78 -17.43 4.96
CA ASP A 6 4.90 -16.52 4.75
C ASP A 6 4.65 -15.25 5.56
N GLY A 7 5.28 -15.17 6.74
CA GLY A 7 5.14 -14.01 7.63
C GLY A 7 5.60 -12.70 6.99
N THR A 8 6.62 -12.74 6.13
CA THR A 8 7.11 -11.54 5.44
C THR A 8 6.04 -10.97 4.50
N GLN A 9 5.29 -11.82 3.80
CA GLN A 9 4.23 -11.36 2.92
C GLN A 9 3.00 -10.84 3.68
N VAL A 10 2.77 -11.34 4.90
CA VAL A 10 1.76 -10.79 5.81
C VAL A 10 2.16 -9.40 6.31
N ASP A 11 3.45 -9.20 6.62
CA ASP A 11 3.99 -7.89 6.99
C ASP A 11 3.87 -6.90 5.84
N VAL A 12 4.18 -7.29 4.60
CA VAL A 12 4.01 -6.44 3.40
C VAL A 12 2.56 -5.94 3.27
N PHE A 13 1.58 -6.82 3.41
CA PHE A 13 0.17 -6.42 3.35
C PHE A 13 -0.18 -5.41 4.45
N SER A 14 0.30 -5.68 5.68
CA SER A 14 0.05 -4.82 6.84
C SER A 14 0.72 -3.44 6.68
N ILE A 15 1.92 -3.39 6.13
CA ILE A 15 2.59 -2.13 5.77
C ILE A 15 1.76 -1.36 4.74
N GLY A 16 1.16 -2.05 3.76
CA GLY A 16 0.27 -1.42 2.78
C GLY A 16 -0.94 -0.75 3.44
N VAL A 17 -1.53 -1.39 4.44
CA VAL A 17 -2.65 -0.82 5.22
C VAL A 17 -2.19 0.44 5.97
N ILE A 18 -1.07 0.37 6.69
CA ILE A 18 -0.53 1.53 7.42
C ILE A 18 -0.18 2.66 6.48
N LEU A 19 0.48 2.37 5.36
CA LEU A 19 0.87 3.36 4.37
C LEU A 19 -0.36 4.07 3.78
N PHE A 20 -1.41 3.32 3.45
CA PHE A 20 -2.67 3.89 2.99
C PHE A 20 -3.27 4.85 4.02
N ILE A 21 -3.31 4.44 5.30
CA ILE A 21 -3.83 5.27 6.39
C ILE A 21 -3.00 6.55 6.55
N LEU A 22 -1.68 6.48 6.44
CA LEU A 22 -0.80 7.65 6.57
C LEU A 22 -1.03 8.68 5.45
N VAL A 23 -1.34 8.24 4.23
CA VAL A 23 -1.54 9.13 3.08
C VAL A 23 -2.98 9.63 2.99
N GLN A 24 -3.97 8.76 3.19
CA GLN A 24 -5.39 9.08 2.97
C GLN A 24 -6.16 9.39 4.25
N GLY A 25 -5.64 9.02 5.42
CA GLY A 25 -6.28 9.27 6.72
C GLY A 25 -7.48 8.37 7.03
N ILE A 26 -7.76 7.35 6.20
CA ILE A 26 -8.86 6.40 6.38
C ILE A 26 -8.36 4.96 6.21
N PHE A 27 -9.14 3.99 6.68
CA PHE A 27 -8.85 2.57 6.43
C PHE A 27 -9.13 2.20 4.96
N PRO A 28 -8.29 1.34 4.34
CA PRO A 28 -8.48 0.93 2.94
C PRO A 28 -9.70 0.01 2.74
N PHE A 29 -10.07 -0.76 3.76
CA PHE A 29 -11.23 -1.67 3.85
C PHE A 29 -11.44 -2.04 5.32
N LYS A 30 -12.62 -2.55 5.69
CA LYS A 30 -12.89 -2.98 7.08
C LYS A 30 -12.21 -4.31 7.41
N GLU A 31 -12.26 -5.25 6.48
CA GLU A 31 -11.71 -6.59 6.62
C GLU A 31 -11.14 -7.03 5.26
N ALA A 32 -9.98 -7.70 5.25
CA ALA A 32 -9.37 -8.25 4.04
C ALA A 32 -10.04 -9.59 3.65
N ARG A 33 -11.36 -9.55 3.40
CA ARG A 33 -12.17 -10.71 3.02
C ARG A 33 -12.85 -10.48 1.68
N THR A 34 -13.06 -11.55 0.92
CA THR A 34 -13.64 -11.53 -0.43
C THR A 34 -15.04 -10.92 -0.48
N GLU A 35 -15.78 -10.99 0.63
CA GLU A 35 -17.15 -10.47 0.75
C GLU A 35 -17.17 -8.99 1.16
N GLU A 36 -16.06 -8.45 1.65
CA GLU A 36 -15.97 -7.04 2.05
C GLU A 36 -15.99 -6.15 0.80
N PHE A 37 -16.75 -5.06 0.85
CA PHE A 37 -17.05 -4.26 -0.33
C PHE A 37 -15.79 -3.66 -0.97
N PHE A 38 -14.94 -2.99 -0.21
CA PHE A 38 -13.76 -2.30 -0.72
C PHE A 38 -12.67 -3.27 -1.19
N TYR A 39 -12.38 -4.31 -0.40
CA TYR A 39 -11.43 -5.33 -0.80
C TYR A 39 -11.94 -6.11 -2.02
N GLY A 40 -13.24 -6.42 -2.07
CA GLY A 40 -13.89 -7.04 -3.22
C GLY A 40 -13.77 -6.23 -4.51
N LEU A 41 -13.78 -4.89 -4.45
CA LEU A 41 -13.51 -4.04 -5.63
C LEU A 41 -12.08 -4.22 -6.13
N ILE A 42 -11.10 -4.25 -5.22
CA ILE A 42 -9.68 -4.51 -5.57
C ILE A 42 -9.54 -5.88 -6.23
N LEU A 43 -10.15 -6.94 -5.66
CA LEU A 43 -10.06 -8.29 -6.20
C LEU A 43 -10.70 -8.44 -7.59
N LYS A 44 -11.74 -7.65 -7.88
CA LYS A 44 -12.40 -7.62 -9.19
C LYS A 44 -11.68 -6.73 -10.22
N GLY A 45 -10.68 -5.97 -9.80
CA GLY A 45 -10.01 -4.98 -10.65
C GLY A 45 -10.82 -3.70 -10.88
N ASP A 46 -11.88 -3.44 -10.09
CA ASP A 46 -12.69 -2.22 -10.19
C ASP A 46 -12.03 -1.07 -9.39
N PHE A 47 -10.84 -0.69 -9.85
CA PHE A 47 -10.00 0.29 -9.18
C PHE A 47 -10.57 1.70 -9.26
N ASP A 48 -11.23 2.06 -10.36
CA ASP A 48 -11.85 3.38 -10.51
C ASP A 48 -12.92 3.61 -9.45
N THR A 49 -13.79 2.62 -9.21
CA THR A 49 -14.78 2.69 -8.14
C THR A 49 -14.12 2.71 -6.77
N TYR A 50 -13.09 1.89 -6.55
CA TYR A 50 -12.35 1.88 -5.29
C TYR A 50 -11.74 3.25 -4.96
N TRP A 51 -11.03 3.85 -5.91
CA TRP A 51 -10.37 5.15 -5.71
C TRP A 51 -11.38 6.29 -5.56
N LYS A 52 -12.49 6.25 -6.29
CA LYS A 52 -13.57 7.23 -6.11
C LYS A 52 -14.20 7.14 -4.72
N LYS A 53 -14.48 5.92 -4.23
CA LYS A 53 -15.11 5.71 -2.91
C LYS A 53 -14.18 6.02 -1.74
N THR A 54 -12.87 5.90 -1.95
CA THR A 54 -11.85 6.24 -0.95
C THR A 54 -11.38 7.69 -1.05
N HIS A 55 -11.94 8.49 -1.96
CA HIS A 55 -11.50 9.86 -2.27
C HIS A 55 -10.04 9.95 -2.72
N GLY A 56 -9.51 8.87 -3.31
CA GLY A 56 -8.13 8.75 -3.78
C GLY A 56 -7.91 9.19 -5.23
N GLU A 57 -8.88 9.84 -5.88
CA GLU A 57 -8.81 10.23 -7.29
C GLU A 57 -7.56 11.07 -7.61
N ASN A 58 -7.17 11.97 -6.70
CA ASN A 58 -6.03 12.88 -6.84
C ASN A 58 -4.68 12.28 -6.42
N LEU A 59 -4.64 11.03 -5.94
CA LEU A 59 -3.38 10.37 -5.59
C LEU A 59 -2.56 10.05 -6.83
N SER A 60 -1.23 10.07 -6.70
CA SER A 60 -0.35 9.80 -7.83
C SER A 60 -0.55 8.38 -8.37
N PRO A 61 -0.41 8.16 -9.69
CA PRO A 61 -0.52 6.83 -10.28
C PRO A 61 0.42 5.80 -9.62
N GLU A 62 1.64 6.22 -9.27
CA GLU A 62 2.65 5.36 -8.65
C GLU A 62 2.25 4.96 -7.22
N PHE A 63 1.57 5.83 -6.48
CA PHE A 63 1.06 5.47 -5.15
C PHE A 63 -0.01 4.39 -5.27
N LYS A 64 -0.97 4.61 -6.18
CA LYS A 64 -2.09 3.69 -6.42
C LYS A 64 -1.56 2.31 -6.84
N ASP A 65 -0.59 2.28 -7.74
CA ASP A 65 0.07 1.06 -8.20
C ASP A 65 0.73 0.29 -7.04
N LEU A 66 1.55 0.98 -6.24
CA LEU A 66 2.21 0.38 -5.08
C LEU A 66 1.20 -0.22 -4.11
N ILE A 67 0.18 0.54 -3.73
CA ILE A 67 -0.84 0.09 -2.77
C ILE A 67 -1.60 -1.14 -3.29
N LEU A 68 -2.03 -1.14 -4.55
CA LEU A 68 -2.76 -2.27 -5.12
C LEU A 68 -1.89 -3.53 -5.17
N SER A 69 -0.59 -3.39 -5.48
CA SER A 69 0.35 -4.53 -5.45
C SER A 69 0.51 -5.13 -4.05
N MET A 70 0.56 -4.29 -3.01
CA MET A 70 0.67 -4.71 -1.62
C MET A 70 -0.62 -5.36 -1.09
N PHE A 71 -1.78 -5.01 -1.66
CA PHE A 71 -3.08 -5.61 -1.36
C PHE A 71 -3.43 -6.85 -2.20
N SER A 72 -2.45 -7.42 -2.91
CA SER A 72 -2.69 -8.66 -3.65
C SER A 72 -3.19 -9.80 -2.74
N TYR A 73 -4.24 -10.48 -3.18
CA TYR A 73 -4.81 -11.64 -2.48
C TYR A 73 -3.81 -12.79 -2.37
N ASP A 74 -3.06 -13.01 -3.43
CA ASP A 74 -2.02 -14.03 -3.49
C ASP A 74 -0.73 -13.47 -2.86
N PRO A 75 -0.26 -14.00 -1.72
CA PRO A 75 0.96 -13.54 -1.07
C PRO A 75 2.19 -13.63 -1.98
N ALA A 76 2.23 -14.58 -2.91
CA ALA A 76 3.36 -14.73 -3.84
C ALA A 76 3.43 -13.61 -4.91
N LYS A 77 2.33 -12.87 -5.09
CA LYS A 77 2.25 -11.74 -6.04
C LYS A 77 2.49 -10.38 -5.37
N ARG A 78 2.64 -10.36 -4.05
CA ARG A 78 2.99 -9.13 -3.32
C ARG A 78 4.48 -8.85 -3.53
N PRO A 79 4.87 -7.57 -3.60
CA PRO A 79 6.26 -7.20 -3.80
C PRO A 79 7.10 -7.51 -2.55
N THR A 80 8.34 -7.92 -2.76
CA THR A 80 9.35 -7.98 -1.71
C THR A 80 9.71 -6.58 -1.22
N ILE A 81 10.26 -6.49 -0.01
CA ILE A 81 10.75 -5.20 0.54
C ILE A 81 11.76 -4.52 -0.39
N LYS A 82 12.61 -5.30 -1.09
CA LYS A 82 13.58 -4.76 -2.05
C LYS A 82 12.89 -4.11 -3.25
N GLU A 83 11.82 -4.72 -3.75
CA GLU A 83 11.00 -4.18 -4.84
C GLU A 83 10.25 -2.92 -4.39
N ILE A 84 9.64 -2.92 -3.20
CA ILE A 84 8.99 -1.74 -2.61
C ILE A 84 9.98 -0.58 -2.50
N ARG A 85 11.20 -0.82 -1.99
CA ARG A 85 12.27 0.19 -1.88
C ARG A 85 12.69 0.77 -3.22
N SER A 86 12.58 -0.02 -4.28
CA SER A 86 12.94 0.38 -5.65
C SER A 86 11.75 0.94 -6.42
N HIS A 87 10.54 0.91 -5.84
CA HIS A 87 9.31 1.34 -6.51
C HIS A 87 9.38 2.83 -6.87
N PRO A 88 8.86 3.26 -8.04
CA PRO A 88 8.87 4.66 -8.45
C PRO A 88 8.32 5.62 -7.39
N TRP A 89 7.23 5.25 -6.71
CA TRP A 89 6.65 6.07 -5.65
C TRP A 89 7.62 6.40 -4.50
N LEU A 90 8.42 5.42 -4.06
CA LEU A 90 9.37 5.60 -2.96
C LEU A 90 10.71 6.17 -3.45
N SER A 91 11.08 5.88 -4.70
CA SER A 91 12.34 6.32 -5.30
C SER A 91 12.26 7.68 -6.00
N ALA A 92 11.08 8.30 -6.08
CA ALA A 92 10.88 9.62 -6.69
C ALA A 92 11.65 10.75 -5.99
N ASN A 93 12.00 10.59 -4.70
CA ASN A 93 12.59 11.66 -3.91
C ASN A 93 13.96 11.28 -3.29
N LYS A 94 14.90 10.84 -4.15
CA LYS A 94 16.29 10.54 -3.73
C LYS A 94 17.05 11.75 -3.16
N ASN A 95 16.50 12.95 -3.30
CA ASN A 95 17.11 14.20 -2.83
C ASN A 95 16.65 14.60 -1.42
N PHE A 96 15.78 13.83 -0.78
CA PHE A 96 15.39 14.07 0.61
C PHE A 96 16.49 13.61 1.56
N ASP A 97 17.18 14.56 2.18
CA ASP A 97 18.19 14.29 3.21
C ASP A 97 17.51 14.13 4.58
N PHE A 98 17.43 12.87 5.02
CA PHE A 98 16.84 12.50 6.30
C PHE A 98 17.60 13.08 7.49
N GLU A 99 18.93 13.11 7.44
CA GLU A 99 19.77 13.58 8.54
C GLU A 99 19.68 15.10 8.68
N LEU A 100 19.72 15.81 7.56
CA LEU A 100 19.55 17.26 7.55
C LEU A 100 18.16 17.67 8.03
N THR A 101 17.11 16.96 7.61
CA THR A 101 15.74 17.22 8.07
C THR A 101 15.58 16.93 9.57
N ARG A 102 16.10 15.79 10.05
CA ARG A 102 16.05 15.40 11.47
C ARG A 102 16.75 16.43 12.36
N ASN A 103 17.96 16.84 11.99
CA ASN A 103 18.72 17.83 12.76
C ASN A 103 18.02 19.19 12.82
N LYS A 104 17.31 19.58 11.75
CA LYS A 104 16.52 20.81 11.73
C LYS A 104 15.27 20.76 12.61
N LEU A 105 14.62 19.60 12.73
CA LEU A 105 13.39 19.45 13.51
C LEU A 105 13.64 19.27 15.02
N LEU A 106 14.83 18.83 15.40
CA LEU A 106 15.22 18.59 16.80
C LEU A 106 15.94 19.79 17.44
N GLN A 107 16.13 20.89 16.71
CA GLN A 107 16.58 22.19 17.21
C GLN A 107 15.37 23.07 17.53
#